data_AF-A0A962XB90-F1
#
_entry.id   AF-A0A962XB90-F1
#
_cell.length_a   1.000
_cell.length_b   1.000
_cell.length_c   1.000
_cell.angle_alpha   90.00
_cell.angle_beta   90.00
_cell.angle_gamma   90.00
#
_symmetry.space_group_name_H-M   'P 1'
#
loop_
_entity.id
_entity.type
_entity.pdbx_description
1 polymer ?
#
loop_
_entity_poly.entity_id
_entity_poly.type
_entity_poly.pdbx_seq_one_letter_code
_entity_poly.pdbx_strand_id
1 'polypeptide(L)'
;MRYVSTRGGLPPTTFSDILLGGLAPDGGLALSEDYPILAPGELASWRGLSYPELAFAILRKFADDLPAEDLRALIDKTYTVEAFRTEDITPVKILLDGVGLLELSNGPTLAFKDIALQLLGNLFEYALLKTGGHLNILGATSGDTGSSAEYAMRGKRGIRVFMLSPYQKMSRFQTAQMFSL
;
A
#
# COMPACT_ATOMS: atom_id res chain seq x y z
N MET A 1 -5.48 15.89 -9.25
CA MET A 1 -4.12 15.35 -9.43
C MET A 1 -4.13 14.57 -10.72
N ARG A 2 -3.10 14.73 -11.57
CA ARG A 2 -2.93 13.93 -12.78
C ARG A 2 -1.64 13.13 -12.69
N TYR A 3 -1.65 11.96 -13.32
CA TYR A 3 -0.50 11.08 -13.44
C TYR A 3 -0.06 10.95 -14.89
N VAL A 4 1.24 10.97 -15.11
CA VAL A 4 1.91 10.84 -16.41
C VAL A 4 2.94 9.72 -16.37
N SER A 5 3.31 9.19 -17.53
CA SER A 5 4.39 8.19 -17.61
C SER A 5 5.76 8.87 -17.56
N THR A 6 6.71 8.24 -16.88
CA THR A 6 8.14 8.61 -16.95
C THR A 6 8.73 8.58 -18.36
N ARG A 7 8.04 7.99 -19.34
CA ARG A 7 8.44 7.93 -20.75
C ARG A 7 7.54 8.75 -21.68
N GLY A 8 6.55 9.46 -21.14
CA GLY A 8 5.68 10.40 -21.88
C GLY A 8 4.54 9.79 -22.70
N GLY A 9 4.39 8.46 -22.73
CA GLY A 9 3.39 7.72 -23.51
C GLY A 9 2.11 7.35 -22.75
N LEU A 10 1.80 8.05 -21.67
CA LEU A 10 0.52 7.96 -20.95
C LEU A 10 -0.15 9.32 -20.97
N PRO A 11 -1.35 9.47 -21.55
CA PRO A 11 -2.15 10.68 -21.41
C PRO A 11 -2.40 10.98 -19.91
N PRO A 12 -2.37 12.24 -19.48
CA PRO A 12 -2.60 12.59 -18.08
C PRO A 12 -3.88 11.92 -17.56
N THR A 13 -3.78 11.13 -16.50
CA THR A 13 -4.85 10.24 -16.01
C THR A 13 -5.08 10.39 -14.49
N THR A 14 -6.16 9.83 -13.91
CA THR A 14 -6.44 9.92 -12.46
C THR A 14 -5.67 8.88 -11.64
N PHE A 15 -5.70 8.97 -10.30
CA PHE A 15 -5.17 7.93 -9.43
C PHE A 15 -5.92 6.60 -9.62
N SER A 16 -7.26 6.63 -9.65
CA SER A 16 -8.06 5.40 -9.85
C SER A 16 -7.73 4.70 -11.18
N ASP A 17 -7.45 5.45 -12.23
CA ASP A 17 -7.13 4.90 -13.56
C ASP A 17 -5.79 4.16 -13.58
N ILE A 18 -4.79 4.64 -12.82
CA ILE A 18 -3.47 3.98 -12.75
C ILE A 18 -3.42 2.84 -11.73
N LEU A 19 -4.36 2.80 -10.78
CA LEU A 19 -4.34 1.90 -9.64
C LEU A 19 -4.20 0.43 -10.07
N LEU A 20 -4.95 0.01 -11.10
CA LEU A 20 -4.91 -1.37 -11.62
C LEU A 20 -3.93 -1.55 -12.79
N GLY A 21 -3.38 -0.46 -13.34
CA GLY A 21 -2.63 -0.45 -14.60
C GLY A 21 -1.21 -1.01 -14.51
N GLY A 22 -0.61 -1.11 -13.32
CA GLY A 22 0.78 -1.57 -13.18
C GLY A 22 1.76 -0.62 -13.89
N LEU A 23 2.37 -1.08 -14.98
CA LEU A 23 3.21 -0.22 -15.84
C LEU A 23 2.35 0.62 -16.79
N ALA A 24 2.83 1.81 -17.15
CA ALA A 24 2.22 2.58 -18.22
C ALA A 24 2.33 1.84 -19.58
N PRO A 25 1.46 2.15 -20.58
CA PRO A 25 1.45 1.45 -21.87
C PRO A 25 2.78 1.49 -22.64
N ASP A 26 3.62 2.49 -22.37
CA ASP A 26 4.97 2.67 -22.94
C ASP A 26 6.09 1.97 -22.13
N GLY A 27 5.71 1.18 -21.12
CA GLY A 27 6.61 0.52 -20.18
C GLY A 27 7.25 1.45 -19.14
N GLY A 28 6.79 2.70 -19.05
CA GLY A 28 7.19 3.64 -17.99
C GLY A 28 6.44 3.41 -16.68
N LEU A 29 6.73 4.26 -15.70
CA LEU A 29 6.05 4.29 -14.41
C LEU A 29 5.13 5.51 -14.35
N ALA A 30 3.97 5.36 -13.74
CA ALA A 30 3.10 6.50 -13.46
C ALA A 30 3.70 7.34 -12.32
N LEU A 31 3.83 8.65 -12.54
CA LEU A 31 4.19 9.65 -11.53
C LEU A 31 3.17 10.78 -11.56
N SER A 32 2.94 11.41 -10.41
CA SER A 32 2.15 12.64 -10.35
C SER A 32 2.83 13.71 -11.20
N GLU A 33 2.05 14.44 -12.00
CA GLU A 33 2.55 15.53 -12.85
C GLU A 33 3.25 16.61 -12.01
N ASP A 34 2.70 16.88 -10.82
CA ASP A 34 3.27 17.76 -9.80
C ASP A 34 3.27 17.08 -8.44
N TYR A 35 4.21 17.47 -7.56
CA TYR A 35 4.16 17.08 -6.16
C TYR A 35 3.33 18.09 -5.35
N PRO A 36 2.35 17.64 -4.54
CA PRO A 36 1.58 18.52 -3.69
C PRO A 36 2.47 19.34 -2.74
N ILE A 37 2.33 20.66 -2.78
CA ILE A 37 3.02 21.56 -1.87
C ILE A 37 2.17 21.72 -0.61
N LEU A 38 2.83 21.69 0.56
CA LEU A 38 2.15 21.93 1.83
C LEU A 38 1.98 23.44 2.06
N ALA A 39 0.77 23.84 2.48
CA ALA A 39 0.51 25.22 2.83
C ALA A 39 1.31 25.62 4.10
N PRO A 40 1.60 26.92 4.31
CA PRO A 40 2.22 27.39 5.54
C PRO A 40 1.44 26.91 6.77
N GLY A 41 2.15 26.29 7.72
CA GLY A 41 1.55 25.74 8.95
C GLY A 41 0.88 24.37 8.80
N GLU A 42 0.68 23.86 7.58
CA GLU A 42 0.03 22.56 7.36
C GLU A 42 0.84 21.41 7.99
N LEU A 43 2.16 21.36 7.76
CA LEU A 43 3.02 20.34 8.36
C LEU A 43 3.01 20.40 9.90
N ALA A 44 2.93 21.60 10.48
CA ALA A 44 2.85 21.76 11.93
C ALA A 44 1.52 21.23 12.47
N SER A 45 0.41 21.44 11.74
CA SER A 45 -0.90 20.91 12.10
C SER A 45 -0.96 19.38 12.09
N TRP A 46 -0.09 18.72 11.32
CA TRP A 46 -0.06 17.26 11.21
C TRP A 46 0.62 16.56 12.39
N ARG A 47 1.35 17.28 13.25
CA ARG A 47 2.14 16.70 14.35
C ARG A 47 1.30 15.89 15.35
N GLY A 48 0.04 16.27 15.54
CA GLY A 48 -0.86 15.61 16.50
C GLY A 48 -1.76 14.54 15.91
N LEU A 49 -1.63 14.24 14.61
CA LEU A 49 -2.47 13.26 13.93
C LEU A 49 -2.03 11.84 14.28
N SER A 50 -3.00 10.95 14.44
CA SER A 50 -2.77 9.50 14.42
C SER A 50 -2.27 9.04 13.05
N TYR A 51 -1.73 7.82 12.97
CA TYR A 51 -1.24 7.26 11.71
C TYR A 51 -2.32 7.25 10.60
N PRO A 52 -3.57 6.79 10.84
CA PRO A 52 -4.64 6.84 9.82
C PRO A 52 -4.98 8.27 9.38
N GLU A 53 -5.04 9.22 10.31
CA GLU A 53 -5.33 10.62 9.99
C GLU A 53 -4.22 11.26 9.14
N LEU A 54 -2.95 10.98 9.46
CA LEU A 54 -1.80 11.44 8.69
C LEU A 54 -1.77 10.79 7.30
N ALA A 55 -2.00 9.48 7.23
CA ALA A 55 -2.10 8.75 5.97
C ALA A 55 -3.20 9.35 5.08
N PHE A 56 -4.37 9.65 5.65
CA PHE A 56 -5.45 10.32 4.93
C PHE A 56 -5.03 11.71 4.44
N ALA A 57 -4.43 12.54 5.31
CA ALA A 57 -3.99 13.90 4.96
C ALA A 57 -2.97 13.93 3.81
N ILE A 58 -2.08 12.93 3.75
CA ILE A 58 -1.11 12.76 2.66
C ILE A 58 -1.79 12.22 1.41
N LEU A 59 -2.48 11.07 1.50
CA LEU A 59 -3.02 10.36 0.35
C LEU A 59 -4.09 11.15 -0.39
N ARG A 60 -4.93 11.93 0.31
CA ARG A 60 -5.95 12.78 -0.33
C ARG A 60 -5.38 13.83 -1.29
N LYS A 61 -4.09 14.19 -1.17
CA LYS A 61 -3.42 15.12 -2.08
C LYS A 61 -2.99 14.44 -3.38
N PHE A 62 -2.85 13.12 -3.36
CA PHE A 62 -2.45 12.30 -4.51
C PHE A 62 -3.64 11.63 -5.20
N ALA A 63 -4.66 11.23 -4.42
CA ALA A 63 -5.85 10.52 -4.86
C ALA A 63 -7.10 11.39 -4.69
N ASP A 64 -7.16 12.50 -5.42
CA ASP A 64 -8.25 13.50 -5.29
C ASP A 64 -9.52 13.16 -6.08
N ASP A 65 -9.49 12.09 -6.87
CA ASP A 65 -10.64 11.50 -7.56
C ASP A 65 -11.41 10.47 -6.71
N LEU A 66 -10.88 10.06 -5.55
CA LEU A 66 -11.60 9.21 -4.60
C LEU A 66 -12.44 10.08 -3.64
N PRO A 67 -13.70 9.70 -3.36
CA PRO A 67 -14.47 10.34 -2.29
C PRO A 67 -13.72 10.28 -0.95
N ALA A 68 -13.67 11.42 -0.25
CA ALA A 68 -12.90 11.55 0.99
C ALA A 68 -13.32 10.53 2.06
N GLU A 69 -14.64 10.29 2.21
CA GLU A 69 -15.17 9.31 3.16
C GLU A 69 -14.75 7.88 2.82
N ASP A 70 -14.74 7.53 1.52
CA ASP A 70 -14.31 6.22 1.07
C ASP A 70 -12.81 6.00 1.33
N LEU A 71 -11.97 7.00 1.00
CA LEU A 71 -10.53 6.93 1.27
C LEU A 71 -10.25 6.79 2.76
N ARG A 72 -10.95 7.55 3.61
CA ARG A 72 -10.84 7.44 5.07
C ARG A 72 -11.24 6.04 5.55
N ALA A 73 -12.38 5.52 5.11
CA ALA A 73 -12.84 4.19 5.48
C ALA A 73 -11.85 3.08 5.07
N LEU A 74 -11.21 3.20 3.90
CA LEU A 74 -10.19 2.26 3.44
C LEU A 74 -8.93 2.32 4.30
N ILE A 75 -8.50 3.51 4.70
CA ILE A 75 -7.32 3.73 5.56
C ILE A 75 -7.59 3.20 6.97
N ASP A 76 -8.74 3.52 7.56
CA ASP A 76 -9.15 3.06 8.89
C ASP A 76 -9.31 1.54 8.94
N LYS A 77 -9.81 0.92 7.85
CA LYS A 77 -9.84 -0.54 7.70
C LYS A 77 -8.44 -1.17 7.57
N THR A 78 -7.44 -0.40 7.15
CA THR A 78 -6.10 -0.91 6.86
C THR A 78 -5.20 -0.86 8.08
N TYR A 79 -5.08 0.31 8.69
CA TYR A 79 -4.05 0.58 9.71
C TYR A 79 -4.66 0.49 11.11
N THR A 80 -4.84 -0.75 11.58
CA THR A 80 -5.40 -1.03 12.90
C THR A 80 -4.39 -1.67 13.84
N VAL A 81 -4.68 -1.61 15.15
CA VAL A 81 -3.89 -2.28 16.20
C VAL A 81 -3.89 -3.79 16.00
N GLU A 82 -4.99 -4.38 15.54
CA GLU A 82 -5.07 -5.83 15.31
C GLU A 82 -4.13 -6.26 14.16
N ALA A 83 -4.01 -5.45 13.12
CA ALA A 83 -3.17 -5.75 11.97
C ALA A 83 -1.68 -5.46 12.23
N PHE A 84 -1.38 -4.33 12.90
CA PHE A 84 -0.01 -3.82 13.09
C PHE A 84 0.49 -3.89 14.53
N ARG A 85 -0.28 -4.47 15.45
CA ARG A 85 0.10 -4.78 16.85
C ARG A 85 0.40 -3.58 17.75
N THR A 86 0.18 -2.36 17.26
CA THR A 86 0.41 -1.11 17.98
C THR A 86 -0.46 0.00 17.41
N GLU A 87 -0.91 0.94 18.25
CA GLU A 87 -1.69 2.12 17.85
C GLU A 87 -0.88 3.08 16.97
N ASP A 88 0.44 3.15 17.19
CA ASP A 88 1.32 4.03 16.41
C ASP A 88 1.52 3.54 14.97
N ILE A 89 1.16 2.27 14.67
CA ILE A 89 1.40 1.51 13.43
C ILE A 89 2.89 1.35 13.09
N THR A 90 3.65 2.44 13.05
CA THR A 90 5.10 2.51 12.83
C THR A 90 5.80 3.30 13.95
N PRO A 91 5.92 2.75 15.17
CA PRO A 91 6.54 3.47 16.28
C PRO A 91 8.03 3.73 16.01
N VAL A 92 8.56 4.79 16.63
CA VAL A 92 10.00 5.09 16.61
C VAL A 92 10.61 4.69 17.94
N LYS A 93 11.49 3.69 17.93
CA LYS A 93 12.24 3.26 19.10
C LYS A 93 13.58 3.96 19.16
N ILE A 94 13.78 4.80 20.19
CA ILE A 94 15.08 5.44 20.43
C ILE A 94 16.06 4.40 20.95
N LEU A 95 17.20 4.25 20.28
CA LEU A 95 18.25 3.30 20.64
C LEU A 95 19.37 3.98 21.42
N LEU A 96 19.79 5.16 20.93
CA LEU A 96 20.86 5.98 21.49
C LEU A 96 20.53 7.45 21.18
N ASP A 97 21.26 8.39 21.77
CA ASP A 97 21.13 9.81 21.44
C ASP A 97 21.33 10.02 19.93
N GLY A 98 20.39 10.73 19.29
CA GLY A 98 20.36 10.94 17.84
C GLY A 98 20.07 9.70 16.96
N VAL A 99 19.82 8.51 17.53
CA VAL A 99 19.59 7.26 16.77
C VAL A 99 18.24 6.64 17.15
N GLY A 100 17.34 6.61 16.18
CA GLY A 100 16.02 5.95 16.28
C GLY A 100 15.81 4.88 15.22
N LEU A 101 15.03 3.86 15.57
CA LEU A 101 14.54 2.84 14.66
C LEU A 101 13.06 3.08 14.38
N LEU A 102 12.70 3.35 13.13
CA LEU A 102 11.32 3.35 12.68
C LEU A 102 10.87 1.91 12.42
N GLU A 103 10.00 1.38 13.28
CA GLU A 103 9.57 -0.01 13.23
C GLU A 103 8.47 -0.20 12.17
N LEU A 104 8.87 -0.54 10.95
CA LEU A 104 7.94 -0.78 9.82
C LEU A 104 7.47 -2.24 9.71
N SER A 105 7.99 -3.13 10.55
CA SER A 105 7.82 -4.58 10.45
C SER A 105 6.83 -5.16 11.47
N ASN A 106 5.83 -4.38 11.86
CA ASN A 106 4.84 -4.78 12.88
C ASN A 106 3.56 -5.37 12.28
N GLY A 107 3.43 -5.32 10.95
CA GLY A 107 2.31 -5.84 10.18
C GLY A 107 2.21 -7.38 10.16
N PRO A 108 1.22 -7.93 9.45
CA PRO A 108 0.89 -9.35 9.47
C PRO A 108 2.04 -10.27 9.02
N THR A 109 2.96 -9.77 8.20
CA THR A 109 4.05 -10.57 7.64
C THR A 109 5.43 -10.22 8.19
N LEU A 110 5.50 -9.28 9.12
CA LEU A 110 6.73 -8.81 9.77
C LEU A 110 7.73 -8.14 8.80
N ALA A 111 7.21 -7.48 7.76
CA ALA A 111 8.02 -6.76 6.80
C ALA A 111 7.38 -5.42 6.42
N PHE A 112 8.21 -4.42 6.14
CA PHE A 112 7.76 -3.06 5.78
C PHE A 112 6.78 -3.01 4.59
N LYS A 113 6.77 -4.04 3.72
CA LYS A 113 5.87 -4.12 2.57
C LYS A 113 4.40 -4.17 2.97
N ASP A 114 4.11 -4.62 4.19
CA ASP A 114 2.76 -4.62 4.76
C ASP A 114 2.15 -3.22 4.78
N ILE A 115 2.94 -2.18 5.03
CA ILE A 115 2.47 -0.79 5.09
C ILE A 115 1.76 -0.38 3.80
N ALA A 116 2.33 -0.74 2.65
CA ALA A 116 1.76 -0.41 1.34
C ALA A 116 0.74 -1.46 0.90
N LEU A 117 1.09 -2.75 0.99
CA LEU A 117 0.30 -3.81 0.39
C LEU A 117 -1.06 -3.99 1.07
N GLN A 118 -1.16 -3.82 2.39
CA GLN A 118 -2.45 -3.91 3.09
C GLN A 118 -3.45 -2.85 2.57
N LEU A 119 -2.99 -1.61 2.37
CA LEU A 119 -3.83 -0.55 1.79
C LEU A 119 -4.15 -0.86 0.32
N LEU A 120 -3.16 -1.31 -0.44
CA LEU A 120 -3.33 -1.65 -1.86
C LEU A 120 -4.37 -2.75 -2.07
N GLY A 121 -4.41 -3.77 -1.21
CA GLY A 121 -5.43 -4.81 -1.28
C GLY A 121 -6.86 -4.29 -1.04
N ASN A 122 -7.03 -3.33 -0.12
CA ASN A 122 -8.31 -2.65 0.09
C ASN A 122 -8.69 -1.75 -1.09
N LEU A 123 -7.73 -1.00 -1.65
CA LEU A 123 -7.94 -0.15 -2.83
C LEU A 123 -8.31 -0.96 -4.08
N PHE A 124 -7.66 -2.10 -4.32
CA PHE A 124 -7.98 -2.99 -5.43
C PHE A 124 -9.39 -3.57 -5.30
N GLU A 125 -9.74 -4.08 -4.12
CA GLU A 125 -11.10 -4.57 -3.86
C GLU A 125 -12.13 -3.47 -4.12
N TYR A 126 -11.91 -2.26 -3.60
CA TYR A 126 -12.79 -1.12 -3.83
C TYR A 126 -12.98 -0.79 -5.31
N ALA A 127 -11.89 -0.71 -6.09
CA ALA A 127 -11.96 -0.42 -7.52
C ALA A 127 -12.66 -1.52 -8.33
N LEU A 128 -12.39 -2.79 -8.01
CA LEU A 128 -13.01 -3.93 -8.69
C LEU A 128 -14.50 -4.04 -8.39
N LEU A 129 -14.92 -3.75 -7.15
CA LEU A 129 -16.34 -3.81 -6.77
C LEU A 129 -17.20 -2.77 -7.50
N LYS A 130 -16.63 -1.62 -7.86
CA LYS A 130 -17.34 -0.60 -8.66
C LYS A 130 -17.59 -1.03 -10.10
N THR A 131 -16.68 -1.82 -10.66
CA THR A 131 -16.73 -2.24 -12.07
C THR A 131 -17.28 -3.65 -12.25
N GLY A 132 -17.46 -4.40 -11.16
CA GLY A 132 -17.73 -5.85 -11.23
C GLY A 132 -16.54 -6.64 -11.78
N GLY A 133 -15.34 -6.07 -11.76
CA GLY A 133 -14.13 -6.62 -12.36
C GLY A 133 -13.51 -7.76 -11.55
N HIS A 134 -12.59 -8.46 -12.20
CA HIS A 134 -11.74 -9.48 -11.57
C HIS A 134 -10.27 -9.23 -11.90
N LEU A 135 -9.39 -9.47 -10.93
CA LEU A 135 -7.94 -9.35 -11.07
C LEU A 135 -7.28 -10.69 -10.68
N ASN A 136 -6.46 -11.21 -11.59
CA ASN A 136 -5.61 -12.36 -11.32
C ASN A 136 -4.15 -11.86 -11.25
N ILE A 137 -3.60 -11.79 -10.05
CA ILE A 137 -2.23 -11.35 -9.80
C ILE A 137 -1.31 -12.56 -9.97
N LEU A 138 -0.38 -12.49 -10.92
CA LEU A 138 0.71 -13.44 -11.08
C LEU A 138 2.01 -12.77 -10.64
N GLY A 139 2.70 -13.38 -9.67
CA GLY A 139 3.95 -12.85 -9.13
C GLY A 139 5.00 -13.95 -8.94
N ALA A 140 6.23 -13.52 -8.69
CA ALA A 140 7.32 -14.39 -8.25
C ALA A 140 7.98 -13.78 -6.99
N THR A 141 8.39 -14.62 -6.05
CA THR A 141 9.04 -14.19 -4.81
C THR A 141 10.15 -15.13 -4.36
N SER A 142 11.06 -14.61 -3.55
CA SER A 142 12.00 -15.40 -2.74
C SER A 142 11.56 -15.56 -1.27
N GLY A 143 10.39 -15.05 -0.91
CA GLY A 143 9.82 -15.09 0.44
C GLY A 143 8.98 -13.85 0.73
N ASP A 144 9.59 -12.84 1.37
CA ASP A 144 8.92 -11.70 2.01
C ASP A 144 7.83 -11.02 1.17
N THR A 145 8.12 -10.65 -0.07
CA THR A 145 7.15 -9.94 -0.94
C THR A 145 5.92 -10.80 -1.24
N GLY A 146 6.11 -12.12 -1.30
CA GLY A 146 5.05 -13.09 -1.54
C GLY A 146 4.09 -13.13 -0.36
N SER A 147 4.65 -13.32 0.84
CA SER A 147 3.89 -13.25 2.10
C SER A 147 3.06 -11.98 2.17
N SER A 148 3.68 -10.79 2.05
CA SER A 148 2.95 -9.52 2.21
C SER A 148 1.85 -9.35 1.16
N ALA A 149 2.07 -9.78 -0.09
CA ALA A 149 1.07 -9.71 -1.15
C ALA A 149 -0.11 -10.67 -0.89
N GLU A 150 0.17 -11.92 -0.51
CA GLU A 150 -0.87 -12.91 -0.22
C GLU A 150 -1.72 -12.50 0.99
N TYR A 151 -1.11 -12.02 2.08
CA TYR A 151 -1.85 -11.54 3.25
C TYR A 151 -2.68 -10.28 2.98
N ALA A 152 -2.22 -9.42 2.07
CA ALA A 152 -2.98 -8.23 1.66
C ALA A 152 -4.20 -8.58 0.80
N MET A 153 -4.07 -9.60 -0.06
CA MET A 153 -5.07 -9.95 -1.06
C MET A 153 -5.99 -11.09 -0.63
N ARG A 154 -5.64 -11.87 0.39
CA ARG A 154 -6.47 -12.98 0.89
C ARG A 154 -7.85 -12.48 1.31
N GLY A 155 -8.88 -13.19 0.86
CA GLY A 155 -10.27 -12.85 1.14
C GLY A 155 -10.81 -11.60 0.42
N LYS A 156 -9.99 -10.88 -0.37
CA LYS A 156 -10.48 -9.74 -1.16
C LYS A 156 -11.36 -10.22 -2.32
N ARG A 157 -12.54 -9.63 -2.45
CA ARG A 157 -13.48 -9.96 -3.51
C ARG A 157 -12.94 -9.55 -4.87
N GLY A 158 -13.07 -10.45 -5.84
CA GLY A 158 -12.64 -10.21 -7.21
C GLY A 158 -11.14 -10.40 -7.44
N ILE A 159 -10.35 -10.75 -6.41
CA ILE A 159 -8.89 -10.89 -6.53
C ILE A 159 -8.47 -12.36 -6.35
N ARG A 160 -7.54 -12.81 -7.19
CA ARG A 160 -6.80 -14.08 -7.02
C ARG A 160 -5.31 -13.82 -7.08
N VAL A 161 -4.53 -14.55 -6.30
CA VAL A 161 -3.07 -14.47 -6.30
C VAL A 161 -2.47 -15.82 -6.68
N PHE A 162 -1.57 -15.80 -7.64
CA PHE A 162 -0.76 -16.93 -8.08
C PHE A 162 0.70 -16.54 -7.87
N MET A 163 1.30 -17.02 -6.78
CA MET A 163 2.66 -16.63 -6.40
C MET A 163 3.64 -17.77 -6.64
N LEU A 164 4.55 -17.56 -7.59
CA LEU A 164 5.63 -18.49 -7.86
C LEU A 164 6.73 -18.30 -6.82
N SER A 165 7.19 -19.39 -6.22
CA SER A 165 8.33 -19.38 -5.30
C SER A 165 9.28 -20.53 -5.62
N PRO A 166 10.59 -20.37 -5.38
CA PRO A 166 11.56 -21.41 -5.67
C PRO A 166 11.41 -22.55 -4.66
N TYR A 167 11.03 -23.73 -5.15
CA TYR A 167 10.79 -24.93 -4.33
C TYR A 167 11.97 -25.22 -3.38
N GLN A 168 11.67 -25.29 -2.07
CA GLN A 168 12.63 -25.55 -0.98
C GLN A 168 13.79 -24.55 -0.86
N LYS A 169 13.69 -23.33 -1.42
CA LYS A 169 14.75 -22.31 -1.34
C LYS A 169 14.40 -21.06 -0.52
N MET A 170 13.20 -21.00 0.05
CA MET A 170 12.80 -19.92 0.97
C MET A 170 13.13 -20.29 2.42
N SER A 171 13.25 -19.30 3.31
CA SER A 171 13.37 -19.61 4.74
C SER A 171 12.13 -20.35 5.24
N ARG A 172 12.28 -21.11 6.33
CA ARG A 172 11.14 -21.84 6.93
C ARG A 172 10.01 -20.91 7.34
N PHE A 173 10.34 -19.73 7.87
CA PHE A 173 9.37 -18.74 8.30
C PHE A 173 8.52 -18.21 7.14
N GLN A 174 9.15 -17.74 6.07
CA GLN A 174 8.44 -17.22 4.89
C GLN A 174 7.64 -18.31 4.18
N THR A 175 8.22 -19.52 4.07
CA THR A 175 7.51 -20.68 3.50
C THR A 175 6.22 -20.98 4.30
N ALA A 176 6.32 -21.01 5.63
CA ALA A 176 5.16 -21.27 6.48
C ALA A 176 4.13 -20.15 6.39
N GLN A 177 4.55 -18.87 6.33
CA GLN A 177 3.62 -17.75 6.14
C GLN A 177 2.77 -17.90 4.88
N MET A 178 3.40 -18.21 3.74
CA MET A 178 2.71 -18.33 2.46
C MET A 178 1.89 -19.62 2.35
N PHE A 179 2.47 -20.76 2.69
CA PHE A 179 1.88 -22.07 2.36
C PHE A 179 0.92 -22.61 3.43
N SER A 180 0.69 -21.87 4.52
CA SER A 180 -0.35 -22.19 5.52
C SER A 180 -1.65 -21.42 5.34
N LEU A 181 -1.72 -20.54 4.33
CA LEU A 181 -2.92 -19.77 3.99
C LEU A 181 -4.07 -20.64 3.47
#